data_AF-A0AA88XKD2-F1
#
_entry.id   AF-A0AA88XKD2-F1
#
_cell.length_a   1.000
_cell.length_b   1.000
_cell.length_c   1.000
_cell.angle_alpha   90.00
_cell.angle_beta   90.00
_cell.angle_gamma   90.00
#
_symmetry.space_group_name_H-M   'P 1'
#
loop_
_entity.id
_entity.type
_entity.pdbx_description
1 polymer ?
#
loop_
_entity_poly.entity_id
_entity_poly.type
_entity_poly.pdbx_seq_one_letter_code
_entity_poly.pdbx_strand_id
1 'polypeptide(L)'
;MTFYIEPPTGNISLEKLETFANNRLKFLIELFGVGENSLRRGFGETFGIERLTTSDCLIEGTQKDLISHFILRICLSSDPDASVFLRHAENHLFRIRLQSFTEREMFRFLRKTEAGLQRLVDTKDSTAGRAAYDIVLRVKGDYHWKNVVKFCMMETMNPKFFIPFESALKLVAKREVTLSCGMASIPYKYLREILVQCYDDFLREEIKELSQRNSTEDVRIKCLSYKLKHILSNWMAPGPGGGVELPPLRAVDVEAESQFFPPCMKNLVDRLYSVHRLRHHARIQLTLFLKEIGMPIYEALQFWRSEYSKMSTSSEDGCHHHWQQNSRRYTYNIRHLYGLEGSKVNYKGHCCLSLQVIFLTDIQISTH
;
A
#
# COMPACT_ATOMS: atom_id res chain seq x y z
N MET A 1 -7.90 21.30 3.26
CA MET A 1 -8.58 20.02 3.10
C MET A 1 -9.38 19.76 4.34
N THR A 2 -10.33 18.88 4.13
CA THR A 2 -11.15 18.23 5.12
C THR A 2 -10.83 16.73 4.98
N PHE A 3 -11.47 15.87 5.76
CA PHE A 3 -11.47 14.42 5.55
C PHE A 3 -12.15 13.98 4.22
N TYR A 4 -12.28 14.88 3.23
CA TYR A 4 -13.09 14.68 2.03
C TYR A 4 -14.50 14.18 2.35
N ILE A 5 -15.13 14.85 3.32
CA ILE A 5 -16.45 14.51 3.85
C ILE A 5 -17.53 14.96 2.88
N GLU A 6 -17.44 16.20 2.41
CA GLU A 6 -18.48 16.82 1.60
C GLU A 6 -18.15 16.70 0.11
N PRO A 7 -19.03 16.09 -0.70
CA PRO A 7 -18.84 16.03 -2.14
C PRO A 7 -18.91 17.44 -2.75
N PRO A 8 -18.09 17.73 -3.79
CA PRO A 8 -18.16 19.01 -4.47
C PRO A 8 -19.51 19.17 -5.19
N THR A 9 -20.08 20.36 -5.11
CA THR A 9 -21.33 20.74 -5.79
C THR A 9 -21.04 21.50 -7.08
N GLY A 10 -21.87 21.29 -8.10
CA GLY A 10 -21.80 22.03 -9.37
C GLY A 10 -21.58 21.11 -10.57
N ASN A 11 -21.42 21.73 -11.75
CA ASN A 11 -21.28 21.03 -13.02
C ASN A 11 -19.89 21.23 -13.62
N ILE A 12 -19.34 20.19 -14.22
CA ILE A 12 -18.05 20.20 -14.90
C ILE A 12 -18.15 19.42 -16.21
N SER A 13 -17.38 19.81 -17.23
CA SER A 13 -17.31 19.06 -18.47
C SER A 13 -16.67 17.69 -18.23
N LEU A 14 -17.11 16.68 -18.99
CA LEU A 14 -16.56 15.32 -18.92
C LEU A 14 -15.05 15.33 -19.14
N GLU A 15 -14.56 16.08 -20.14
CA GLU A 15 -13.14 16.21 -20.46
C GLU A 15 -12.30 16.70 -19.26
N LYS A 16 -12.76 17.72 -18.55
CA LYS A 16 -12.07 18.22 -17.35
C LYS A 16 -12.10 17.18 -16.24
N LEU A 17 -13.21 16.48 -16.07
CA LEU A 17 -13.37 15.43 -15.06
C LEU A 17 -12.44 14.24 -15.36
N GLU A 18 -12.34 13.79 -16.61
CA GLU A 18 -11.38 12.76 -17.03
C GLU A 18 -9.93 13.22 -16.77
N THR A 19 -9.62 14.47 -17.12
CA THR A 19 -8.29 15.07 -16.91
C THR A 19 -7.92 15.10 -15.42
N PHE A 20 -8.85 15.51 -14.56
CA PHE A 20 -8.65 15.56 -13.11
C PHE A 20 -8.46 14.17 -12.50
N ALA A 21 -9.26 13.19 -12.93
CA ALA A 21 -9.14 11.81 -12.48
C ALA A 21 -7.78 11.20 -12.89
N ASN A 22 -7.40 11.33 -14.16
CA ASN A 22 -6.15 10.81 -14.70
C ASN A 22 -4.93 11.44 -14.00
N ASN A 23 -4.92 12.76 -13.83
CA ASN A 23 -3.82 13.47 -13.20
C ASN A 23 -3.64 13.05 -11.74
N ARG A 24 -4.74 12.92 -10.98
CA ARG A 24 -4.66 12.44 -9.59
C ARG A 24 -4.22 10.99 -9.51
N LEU A 25 -4.74 10.11 -10.37
CA LEU A 25 -4.36 8.69 -10.35
C LEU A 25 -2.87 8.52 -10.63
N LYS A 26 -2.34 9.18 -11.66
CA LYS A 26 -0.89 9.16 -11.97
C LYS A 26 -0.07 9.69 -10.80
N PHE A 27 -0.50 10.80 -10.20
CA PHE A 27 0.16 11.36 -9.02
C PHE A 27 0.18 10.39 -7.83
N LEU A 28 -0.96 9.73 -7.53
CA LEU A 28 -1.04 8.73 -6.45
C LEU A 28 -0.16 7.51 -6.73
N ILE A 29 -0.09 7.07 -7.99
CA ILE A 29 0.80 6.00 -8.45
C ILE A 29 2.27 6.36 -8.20
N GLU A 30 2.69 7.56 -8.64
CA GLU A 30 4.06 8.02 -8.45
C GLU A 30 4.41 8.17 -6.96
N LEU A 31 3.49 8.75 -6.18
CA LEU A 31 3.66 8.95 -4.75
C LEU A 31 3.83 7.62 -4.01
N PHE A 32 3.07 6.60 -4.39
CA PHE A 32 3.15 5.27 -3.76
C PHE A 32 4.36 4.45 -4.25
N GLY A 33 4.82 4.70 -5.49
CA GLY A 33 6.03 4.09 -6.04
C GLY A 33 7.34 4.62 -5.42
N VAL A 34 7.36 5.88 -4.97
CA VAL A 34 8.46 6.45 -4.18
C VAL A 34 8.27 6.03 -2.72
N GLY A 35 8.86 4.90 -2.32
CA GLY A 35 8.69 4.34 -0.97
C GLY A 35 8.92 5.35 0.18
N GLU A 36 8.30 5.08 1.34
CA GLU A 36 8.21 6.00 2.51
C GLU A 36 9.55 6.60 2.98
N ASN A 37 10.67 5.91 2.72
CA ASN A 37 12.01 6.34 3.15
C ASN A 37 12.64 7.42 2.27
N SER A 38 12.23 7.55 1.01
CA SER A 38 12.77 8.55 0.09
C SER A 38 12.21 9.95 0.35
N LEU A 39 11.00 10.04 0.89
CA LEU A 39 10.29 11.30 1.19
C LEU A 39 10.80 12.01 2.44
N ARG A 40 11.42 11.28 3.39
CA ARG A 40 12.02 11.89 4.59
C ARG A 40 13.25 12.75 4.30
N ARG A 41 13.87 12.58 3.12
CA ARG A 41 15.15 13.22 2.76
C ARG A 41 15.00 14.57 2.05
N GLY A 42 13.80 15.13 2.01
CA GLY A 42 13.56 16.49 1.53
C GLY A 42 12.59 16.49 0.36
N PHE A 43 11.47 17.17 0.56
CA PHE A 43 10.48 17.50 -0.47
C PHE A 43 11.06 18.32 -1.65
N GLY A 44 12.29 18.83 -1.52
CA GLY A 44 12.86 19.80 -2.46
C GLY A 44 13.90 19.28 -3.46
N GLU A 45 14.58 18.15 -3.19
CA GLU A 45 15.78 17.80 -3.99
C GLU A 45 15.64 16.54 -4.86
N THR A 46 14.66 15.67 -4.59
CA THR A 46 14.47 14.41 -5.34
C THR A 46 13.19 14.36 -6.19
N PHE A 47 12.30 15.34 -6.07
CA PHE A 47 11.20 15.54 -7.01
C PHE A 47 11.69 16.47 -8.13
N GLY A 48 12.11 15.89 -9.25
CA GLY A 48 12.58 16.63 -10.42
C GLY A 48 11.63 17.76 -10.81
N ILE A 49 12.21 18.96 -10.93
CA ILE A 49 11.55 20.26 -11.16
C ILE A 49 10.75 20.31 -12.48
N GLU A 50 10.86 19.33 -13.38
CA GLU A 50 10.05 19.24 -14.61
C GLU A 50 8.61 18.72 -14.40
N ARG A 51 8.26 18.15 -13.23
CA ARG A 51 6.92 17.51 -12.98
C ARG A 51 5.88 18.42 -12.32
N LEU A 52 6.09 19.74 -12.34
CA LEU A 52 5.22 20.74 -11.70
C LEU A 52 3.80 20.82 -12.28
N THR A 53 3.52 20.27 -13.47
CA THR A 53 2.16 20.28 -14.06
C THR A 53 1.20 19.27 -13.40
N THR A 54 1.73 18.24 -12.73
CA THR A 54 0.96 17.32 -11.86
C THR A 54 0.82 17.82 -10.41
N SER A 55 1.51 18.92 -10.05
CA SER A 55 1.60 19.51 -8.71
C SER A 55 0.29 20.09 -8.17
N ASP A 56 -0.72 20.36 -9.00
CA ASP A 56 -1.98 20.93 -8.50
C ASP A 56 -2.73 19.98 -7.56
N CYS A 57 -2.47 18.67 -7.64
CA CYS A 57 -3.01 17.71 -6.68
C CYS A 57 -2.38 17.85 -5.29
N LEU A 58 -1.27 18.58 -5.13
CA LEU A 58 -0.70 18.94 -3.83
C LEU A 58 -1.38 20.18 -3.22
N ILE A 59 -2.00 21.04 -4.05
CA ILE A 59 -2.66 22.26 -3.57
C ILE A 59 -4.02 21.88 -2.97
N GLU A 60 -3.97 21.79 -1.66
CA GLU A 60 -5.03 21.29 -0.83
C GLU A 60 -6.31 22.15 -0.87
N GLY A 61 -7.48 21.53 -1.07
CA GLY A 61 -8.77 22.21 -0.99
C GLY A 61 -9.15 23.05 -2.21
N THR A 62 -8.41 22.92 -3.31
CA THR A 62 -8.84 23.40 -4.61
C THR A 62 -10.02 22.57 -5.12
N GLN A 63 -10.83 23.14 -6.04
CA GLN A 63 -11.90 22.39 -6.70
C GLN A 63 -11.35 21.16 -7.44
N LYS A 64 -10.17 21.27 -8.05
CA LYS A 64 -9.48 20.16 -8.72
C LYS A 64 -9.15 19.03 -7.73
N ASP A 65 -8.60 19.33 -6.56
CA ASP A 65 -8.28 18.34 -5.51
C ASP A 65 -9.55 17.60 -5.03
N LEU A 66 -10.63 18.34 -4.74
CA LEU A 66 -11.90 17.75 -4.31
C LEU A 66 -12.52 16.88 -5.41
N ILE A 67 -12.70 17.42 -6.61
CA ILE A 67 -13.34 16.71 -7.73
C ILE A 67 -12.55 15.45 -8.08
N SER A 68 -11.21 15.55 -8.17
CA SER A 68 -10.35 14.41 -8.50
C SER A 68 -10.41 13.30 -7.44
N HIS A 69 -10.47 13.63 -6.16
CA HIS A 69 -10.63 12.63 -5.09
C HIS A 69 -11.97 11.89 -5.20
N PHE A 70 -13.08 12.63 -5.30
CA PHE A 70 -14.41 12.03 -5.35
C PHE A 70 -14.67 11.23 -6.63
N ILE A 71 -14.18 11.68 -7.78
CA ILE A 71 -14.36 10.92 -9.01
C ILE A 71 -13.57 9.61 -9.01
N LEU A 72 -12.37 9.59 -8.43
CA LEU A 72 -11.61 8.33 -8.27
C LEU A 72 -12.34 7.36 -7.35
N ARG A 73 -12.93 7.84 -6.25
CA ARG A 73 -13.78 7.01 -5.38
C ARG A 73 -14.93 6.37 -6.14
N ILE A 74 -15.64 7.12 -6.97
CA ILE A 74 -16.74 6.60 -7.78
C ILE A 74 -16.24 5.58 -8.82
N CYS A 75 -15.14 5.89 -9.51
CA CYS A 75 -14.66 5.06 -10.62
C CYS A 75 -13.97 3.77 -10.18
N LEU A 76 -13.34 3.76 -9.01
CA LEU A 76 -12.49 2.66 -8.53
C LEU A 76 -13.12 1.85 -7.39
N SER A 77 -14.22 2.30 -6.77
CA SER A 77 -14.85 1.60 -5.64
C SER A 77 -15.32 0.19 -5.97
N SER A 78 -15.81 -0.06 -7.20
CA SER A 78 -16.37 -1.35 -7.59
C SER A 78 -15.32 -2.45 -7.80
N ASP A 79 -14.04 -2.08 -7.94
CA ASP A 79 -12.95 -3.03 -8.15
C ASP A 79 -12.17 -3.25 -6.84
N PRO A 80 -12.06 -4.49 -6.32
CA PRO A 80 -11.42 -4.74 -5.03
C PRO A 80 -9.94 -4.31 -4.98
N ASP A 81 -9.17 -4.55 -6.03
CA ASP A 81 -7.74 -4.23 -6.05
C ASP A 81 -7.52 -2.72 -6.20
N ALA A 82 -8.27 -2.08 -7.09
CA ALA A 82 -8.20 -0.65 -7.30
C ALA A 82 -8.67 0.16 -6.09
N SER A 83 -9.71 -0.31 -5.40
CA SER A 83 -10.23 0.32 -4.19
C SER A 83 -9.26 0.21 -3.01
N VAL A 84 -8.58 -0.94 -2.86
CA VAL A 84 -7.52 -1.13 -1.87
C VAL A 84 -6.35 -0.18 -2.16
N PHE A 85 -5.88 -0.12 -3.40
CA PHE A 85 -4.83 0.82 -3.80
C PHE A 85 -5.23 2.27 -3.53
N LEU A 86 -6.42 2.69 -3.97
CA LEU A 86 -6.89 4.05 -3.80
C LEU A 86 -6.87 4.44 -2.32
N ARG A 87 -7.41 3.58 -1.44
CA ARG A 87 -7.40 3.83 0.00
C ARG A 87 -5.98 4.02 0.54
N HIS A 88 -5.05 3.13 0.19
CA HIS A 88 -3.67 3.21 0.69
C HIS A 88 -2.94 4.45 0.17
N ALA A 89 -3.05 4.75 -1.13
CA ALA A 89 -2.39 5.89 -1.73
C ALA A 89 -2.96 7.23 -1.22
N GLU A 90 -4.28 7.32 -1.06
CA GLU A 90 -4.94 8.52 -0.49
C GLU A 90 -4.60 8.72 0.97
N ASN A 91 -4.56 7.65 1.76
CA ASN A 91 -4.17 7.72 3.15
C ASN A 91 -2.69 8.15 3.29
N HIS A 92 -1.83 7.68 2.40
CA HIS A 92 -0.43 8.10 2.33
C HIS A 92 -0.30 9.59 1.97
N LEU A 93 -1.02 10.07 0.95
CA LEU A 93 -1.09 11.49 0.59
C LEU A 93 -1.60 12.34 1.76
N PHE A 94 -2.64 11.89 2.45
CA PHE A 94 -3.20 12.57 3.60
C PHE A 94 -2.20 12.67 4.76
N ARG A 95 -1.46 11.60 5.06
CA ARG A 95 -0.39 11.59 6.06
C ARG A 95 0.70 12.62 5.74
N ILE A 96 1.17 12.63 4.49
CA ILE A 96 2.18 13.58 4.00
C ILE A 96 1.71 15.02 4.19
N ARG A 97 0.49 15.34 3.74
CA ARG A 97 -0.06 16.70 3.86
C ARG A 97 -0.18 17.13 5.30
N LEU A 98 -0.70 16.25 6.16
CA LEU A 98 -0.74 16.53 7.59
C LEU A 98 0.65 16.86 8.13
N GLN A 99 1.67 16.04 7.84
CA GLN A 99 3.04 16.28 8.31
C GLN A 99 3.60 17.64 7.87
N SER A 100 3.22 18.13 6.69
CA SER A 100 3.67 19.42 6.15
C SER A 100 2.90 20.63 6.67
N PHE A 101 1.86 20.46 7.48
CA PHE A 101 1.05 21.58 7.97
C PHE A 101 1.79 22.53 8.89
N THR A 102 1.66 23.81 8.58
CA THR A 102 1.90 24.91 9.52
C THR A 102 0.83 24.91 10.63
N GLU A 103 1.08 25.63 11.72
CA GLU A 103 0.11 25.80 12.81
C GLU A 103 -1.23 26.38 12.31
N ARG A 104 -1.18 27.35 11.40
CA ARG A 104 -2.38 28.00 10.84
C ARG A 104 -3.20 27.01 10.02
N GLU A 105 -2.55 26.15 9.25
CA GLU A 105 -3.21 25.12 8.44
C GLU A 105 -3.81 24.02 9.30
N MET A 106 -3.06 23.51 10.29
CA MET A 106 -3.55 22.52 11.25
C MET A 106 -4.79 23.04 12.01
N PHE A 107 -4.75 24.29 12.47
CA PHE A 107 -5.90 24.93 13.11
C PHE A 107 -7.12 24.97 12.19
N ARG A 108 -6.94 25.43 10.95
CA ARG A 108 -8.01 25.53 9.96
C ARG A 108 -8.57 24.14 9.62
N PHE A 109 -7.70 23.15 9.50
CA PHE A 109 -8.04 21.77 9.24
C PHE A 109 -8.91 21.15 10.34
N LEU A 110 -8.47 21.24 11.60
CA LEU A 110 -9.21 20.69 12.74
C LEU A 110 -10.61 21.31 12.86
N ARG A 111 -10.70 22.64 12.75
CA ARG A 111 -11.97 23.36 12.81
C ARG A 111 -12.93 22.97 11.69
N LYS A 112 -12.43 22.84 10.45
CA LYS A 112 -13.26 22.41 9.30
C LYS A 112 -13.66 20.93 9.41
N THR A 113 -12.79 20.09 9.94
CA THR A 113 -13.05 18.65 10.12
C THR A 113 -14.14 18.43 11.17
N GLU A 114 -14.07 19.12 12.32
CA GLU A 114 -15.13 19.11 13.34
C GLU A 114 -16.49 19.48 12.73
N ALA A 115 -16.57 20.62 12.03
CA ALA A 115 -17.81 21.09 11.41
C ALA A 115 -18.32 20.18 10.27
N GLY A 116 -17.43 19.51 9.55
CA GLY A 116 -17.79 18.56 8.51
C GLY A 116 -18.32 17.25 9.09
N LEU A 117 -17.66 16.72 10.12
CA LEU A 117 -18.07 15.49 10.79
C LEU A 117 -19.39 15.66 11.54
N GLN A 118 -19.61 16.80 12.21
CA GLN A 118 -20.91 17.10 12.82
C GLN A 118 -22.04 17.03 11.78
N ARG A 119 -21.88 17.75 10.65
CA ARG A 119 -22.88 17.73 9.57
C ARG A 119 -23.09 16.34 8.99
N LEU A 120 -22.03 15.53 8.85
CA LEU A 120 -22.16 14.15 8.39
C LEU A 120 -22.98 13.31 9.38
N VAL A 121 -22.67 13.37 10.68
CA VAL A 121 -23.38 12.63 11.72
C VAL A 121 -24.85 13.03 11.81
N ASP A 122 -25.16 14.31 11.56
CA ASP A 122 -26.55 14.81 11.56
C ASP A 122 -27.35 14.36 10.33
N THR A 123 -26.69 14.10 9.21
CA THR A 123 -27.34 13.84 7.91
C THR A 123 -27.35 12.37 7.51
N LYS A 124 -26.36 11.60 7.97
CA LYS A 124 -26.11 10.23 7.52
C LYS A 124 -25.71 9.34 8.69
N ASP A 125 -26.25 8.13 8.68
CA ASP A 125 -25.87 7.07 9.60
C ASP A 125 -24.52 6.45 9.20
N SER A 126 -23.40 7.11 9.55
CA SER A 126 -22.03 6.61 9.29
C SER A 126 -21.36 6.17 10.59
N THR A 127 -20.95 4.89 10.66
CA THR A 127 -20.29 4.33 11.85
C THR A 127 -18.89 4.92 12.06
N ALA A 128 -18.07 4.95 11.01
CA ALA A 128 -16.74 5.54 11.03
C ALA A 128 -16.81 7.06 11.16
N GLY A 129 -17.81 7.70 10.55
CA GLY A 129 -18.05 9.15 10.70
C GLY A 129 -18.32 9.54 12.16
N ARG A 130 -19.20 8.82 12.85
CA ARG A 130 -19.44 9.01 14.30
C ARG A 130 -18.21 8.74 15.14
N ALA A 131 -17.52 7.63 14.91
CA ALA A 131 -16.31 7.30 15.65
C ALA A 131 -15.23 8.38 15.49
N ALA A 132 -15.02 8.88 14.26
CA ALA A 132 -14.10 9.97 13.98
C ALA A 132 -14.55 11.27 14.67
N TYR A 133 -15.85 11.57 14.68
CA TYR A 133 -16.40 12.75 15.36
C TYR A 133 -16.17 12.71 16.88
N ASP A 134 -16.47 11.58 17.51
CA ASP A 134 -16.26 11.36 18.94
C ASP A 134 -14.78 11.51 19.32
N ILE A 135 -13.88 10.99 18.48
CA ILE A 135 -12.43 11.17 18.66
C ILE A 135 -12.04 12.64 18.57
N VAL A 136 -12.54 13.37 17.56
CA VAL A 136 -12.26 14.81 17.38
C VAL A 136 -12.75 15.63 18.57
N LEU A 137 -13.94 15.33 19.11
CA LEU A 137 -14.45 15.98 20.32
C LEU A 137 -13.59 15.68 21.55
N ARG A 138 -13.14 14.43 21.72
CA ARG A 138 -12.25 14.05 22.83
C ARG A 138 -10.86 14.68 22.72
N VAL A 139 -10.34 14.83 21.51
CA VAL A 139 -9.08 15.54 21.24
C VAL A 139 -9.20 17.02 21.60
N LYS A 140 -10.34 17.64 21.26
CA LYS A 140 -10.63 19.04 21.60
C LYS A 140 -10.77 19.21 23.11
N GLY A 141 -11.56 18.33 23.75
CA GLY A 141 -11.92 18.45 25.15
C GLY A 141 -12.44 19.86 25.47
N ASP A 142 -11.97 20.43 26.57
CA ASP A 142 -12.27 21.81 26.98
C ASP A 142 -11.36 22.85 26.30
N TYR A 143 -10.44 22.42 25.45
CA TYR A 143 -9.47 23.29 24.82
C TYR A 143 -10.02 23.92 23.53
N HIS A 144 -9.64 25.19 23.31
CA HIS A 144 -9.78 25.78 21.98
C HIS A 144 -8.76 25.15 21.01
N TRP A 145 -9.12 25.00 19.73
CA TRP A 145 -8.23 24.39 18.72
C TRP A 145 -6.85 25.04 18.61
N LYS A 146 -6.73 26.34 18.93
CA LYS A 146 -5.43 27.03 19.00
C LYS A 146 -4.49 26.39 20.02
N ASN A 147 -5.00 25.92 21.15
CA ASN A 147 -4.22 25.28 22.20
C ASN A 147 -3.84 23.86 21.78
N VAL A 148 -4.78 23.10 21.22
CA VAL A 148 -4.53 21.76 20.68
C VAL A 148 -3.41 21.77 19.63
N VAL A 149 -3.41 22.76 18.73
CA VAL A 149 -2.34 22.91 17.73
C VAL A 149 -0.99 23.16 18.40
N LYS A 150 -0.92 24.04 19.40
CA LYS A 150 0.31 24.26 20.17
C LYS A 150 0.80 22.96 20.84
N PHE A 151 -0.11 22.22 21.45
CA PHE A 151 0.18 20.94 22.11
C PHE A 151 0.72 19.87 21.15
N CYS A 152 0.23 19.85 19.91
CA CYS A 152 0.69 18.93 18.86
C CYS A 152 2.07 19.30 18.32
N MET A 153 2.47 20.58 18.40
CA MET A 153 3.69 21.12 17.79
C MET A 153 4.81 21.36 18.81
N MET A 154 4.49 21.47 20.10
CA MET A 154 5.44 21.73 21.18
C MET A 154 5.69 20.47 22.01
N GLU A 155 6.94 20.03 22.09
CA GLU A 155 7.34 18.79 22.80
C GLU A 155 7.43 18.95 24.33
N THR A 156 7.45 20.19 24.84
CA THR A 156 7.88 20.49 26.20
C THR A 156 6.84 20.19 27.29
N MET A 157 5.55 20.18 26.98
CA MET A 157 4.48 20.05 27.99
C MET A 157 3.77 18.69 27.98
N ASN A 158 4.05 17.82 27.00
CA ASN A 158 3.42 16.49 26.80
C ASN A 158 1.96 16.34 27.30
N PRO A 159 1.04 17.27 26.98
CA PRO A 159 -0.36 17.08 27.32
C PRO A 159 -0.90 15.82 26.64
N LYS A 160 -1.93 15.21 27.25
CA LYS A 160 -2.53 13.97 26.79
C LYS A 160 -4.04 14.12 26.62
N PHE A 161 -4.60 13.36 25.69
CA PHE A 161 -6.04 13.20 25.49
C PHE A 161 -6.42 11.72 25.59
N PHE A 162 -7.69 11.41 25.80
CA PHE A 162 -8.17 10.04 26.03
C PHE A 162 -9.18 9.62 24.96
N ILE A 163 -8.93 8.49 24.29
CA ILE A 163 -9.84 7.90 23.29
C ILE A 163 -9.98 6.39 23.54
N PRO A 164 -11.03 5.73 23.00
CA PRO A 164 -11.14 4.27 23.04
C PRO A 164 -9.87 3.61 22.48
N PHE A 165 -9.38 2.55 23.11
CA PHE A 165 -8.10 1.94 22.73
C PHE A 165 -8.14 1.34 21.32
N GLU A 166 -9.32 0.94 20.84
CA GLU A 166 -9.60 0.44 19.50
C GLU A 166 -9.23 1.47 18.41
N SER A 167 -9.31 2.76 18.73
CA SER A 167 -8.94 3.85 17.84
C SER A 167 -7.43 4.10 17.78
N ALA A 168 -6.63 3.41 18.62
CA ALA A 168 -5.19 3.59 18.77
C ALA A 168 -4.39 2.28 18.76
N LEU A 169 -4.93 1.20 18.16
CA LEU A 169 -4.35 -0.14 18.20
C LEU A 169 -2.87 -0.20 17.80
N LYS A 170 -2.43 0.61 16.83
CA LYS A 170 -1.02 0.66 16.41
C LYS A 170 -0.09 1.17 17.52
N LEU A 171 -0.51 2.16 18.29
CA LEU A 171 0.26 2.70 19.42
C LEU A 171 0.22 1.74 20.61
N VAL A 172 -0.93 1.10 20.84
CA VAL A 172 -1.11 0.08 21.87
C VAL A 172 -0.19 -1.12 21.61
N ALA A 173 -0.14 -1.61 20.37
CA ALA A 173 0.72 -2.73 19.98
C ALA A 173 2.22 -2.45 20.24
N LYS A 174 2.63 -1.19 20.08
CA LYS A 174 4.01 -0.73 20.36
C LYS A 174 4.26 -0.40 21.83
N ARG A 175 3.25 -0.49 22.70
CA ARG A 175 3.30 -0.08 24.12
C ARG A 175 3.70 1.39 24.30
N GLU A 176 3.33 2.25 23.35
CA GLU A 176 3.66 3.69 23.37
C GLU A 176 2.63 4.52 24.16
N VAL A 177 1.51 3.91 24.57
CA VAL A 177 0.39 4.55 25.28
C VAL A 177 -0.04 3.71 26.48
N THR A 178 -0.59 4.37 27.50
CA THR A 178 -1.12 3.72 28.70
C THR A 178 -2.63 3.53 28.58
N LEU A 179 -3.13 2.39 29.06
CA LEU A 179 -4.56 2.06 29.05
C LEU A 179 -5.17 2.17 30.45
N SER A 180 -6.38 2.69 30.52
CA SER A 180 -7.18 2.75 31.75
C SER A 180 -8.66 2.64 31.39
N CYS A 181 -9.38 1.66 31.95
CA CYS A 181 -10.82 1.47 31.76
C CYS A 181 -11.28 1.48 30.29
N GLY A 182 -10.58 0.77 29.40
CA GLY A 182 -10.90 0.73 27.96
C GLY A 182 -10.49 1.99 27.18
N MET A 183 -9.83 2.96 27.81
CA MET A 183 -9.37 4.19 27.18
C MET A 183 -7.83 4.21 27.08
N ALA A 184 -7.31 4.68 25.96
CA ALA A 184 -5.90 4.96 25.75
C ALA A 184 -5.60 6.43 26.06
N SER A 185 -4.57 6.68 26.88
CA SER A 185 -4.01 8.01 27.13
C SER A 185 -2.93 8.33 26.12
N ILE A 186 -3.19 9.29 25.24
CA ILE A 186 -2.37 9.57 24.06
C ILE A 186 -1.76 10.97 24.17
N PRO A 187 -0.43 11.10 24.12
CA PRO A 187 0.22 12.40 23.98
C PRO A 187 -0.16 13.10 22.67
N TYR A 188 -0.36 14.43 22.71
CA TYR A 188 -0.75 15.20 21.50
C TYR A 188 0.23 15.11 20.33
N LYS A 189 1.50 14.72 20.56
CA LYS A 189 2.46 14.43 19.48
C LYS A 189 1.98 13.35 18.51
N TYR A 190 1.14 12.42 18.97
CA TYR A 190 0.56 11.35 18.14
C TYR A 190 -0.78 11.75 17.49
N LEU A 191 -1.26 12.98 17.69
CA LEU A 191 -2.54 13.43 17.14
C LEU A 191 -2.63 13.22 15.62
N ARG A 192 -1.56 13.53 14.90
CA ARG A 192 -1.50 13.34 13.44
C ARG A 192 -1.73 11.88 13.05
N GLU A 193 -1.19 10.93 13.81
CA GLU A 193 -1.33 9.50 13.52
C GLU A 193 -2.75 9.01 13.79
N ILE A 194 -3.39 9.51 14.85
CA ILE A 194 -4.80 9.22 15.14
C ILE A 194 -5.70 9.77 14.02
N LEU A 195 -5.47 11.00 13.56
CA LEU A 195 -6.25 11.59 12.46
C LEU A 195 -6.09 10.80 11.15
N VAL A 196 -4.88 10.33 10.85
CA VAL A 196 -4.60 9.43 9.71
C VAL A 196 -5.38 8.12 9.83
N GLN A 197 -5.47 7.55 11.02
CA GLN A 197 -6.26 6.34 11.25
C GLN A 197 -7.75 6.59 11.07
N CYS A 198 -8.29 7.67 11.65
CA CYS A 198 -9.69 8.06 11.47
C CYS A 198 -10.03 8.27 9.99
N TYR A 199 -9.13 8.88 9.21
CA TYR A 199 -9.30 9.06 7.78
C TYR A 199 -9.32 7.72 7.01
N ASP A 200 -8.43 6.77 7.33
CA ASP A 200 -8.44 5.44 6.71
C ASP A 200 -9.75 4.69 6.94
N ASP A 201 -10.23 4.72 8.19
CA ASP A 201 -11.45 4.04 8.61
C ASP A 201 -12.67 4.67 7.93
N PHE A 202 -12.72 6.01 7.89
CA PHE A 202 -13.76 6.76 7.19
C PHE A 202 -13.76 6.47 5.68
N LEU A 203 -12.59 6.56 5.02
CA LEU A 203 -12.48 6.32 3.58
C LEU A 203 -12.83 4.88 3.21
N ARG A 204 -12.48 3.90 4.07
CA ARG A 204 -12.85 2.48 3.89
C ARG A 204 -14.36 2.29 3.89
N GLU A 205 -15.07 2.87 4.85
CA GLU A 205 -16.54 2.79 4.92
C GLU A 205 -17.19 3.43 3.70
N GLU A 206 -16.73 4.63 3.33
CA GLU A 206 -17.25 5.36 2.18
C GLU A 206 -17.04 4.63 0.84
N ILE A 207 -15.86 4.02 0.63
CA ILE A 207 -15.58 3.21 -0.56
C ILE A 207 -16.50 1.97 -0.60
N LYS A 208 -16.69 1.31 0.55
CA LYS A 208 -17.56 0.13 0.67
C LYS A 208 -19.02 0.47 0.37
N GLU A 209 -19.52 1.61 0.84
CA GLU A 209 -20.86 2.05 0.49
C GLU A 209 -20.98 2.35 -1.01
N LEU A 210 -19.99 3.03 -1.59
CA LEU A 210 -19.99 3.34 -3.02
C LEU A 210 -19.93 2.08 -3.89
N SER A 211 -19.21 1.04 -3.46
CA SER A 211 -19.14 -0.23 -4.20
C SER A 211 -20.48 -0.98 -4.21
N GLN A 212 -21.33 -0.73 -3.21
CA GLN A 212 -22.66 -1.34 -3.10
C GLN A 212 -23.75 -0.56 -3.85
N ARG A 213 -23.49 0.70 -4.18
CA ARG A 213 -24.41 1.52 -4.98
C ARG A 213 -24.14 1.26 -6.47
N ASN A 214 -25.20 1.12 -7.28
CA ASN A 214 -25.10 1.03 -8.75
C ASN A 214 -24.71 2.37 -9.42
N SER A 215 -23.83 3.16 -8.79
CA SER A 215 -23.47 4.51 -9.22
C SER A 215 -22.69 4.57 -10.55
N THR A 216 -22.35 3.41 -11.13
CA THR A 216 -21.60 3.28 -12.38
C THR A 216 -22.48 2.83 -13.54
N GLU A 217 -23.81 3.03 -13.53
CA GLU A 217 -24.65 2.67 -14.69
C GLU A 217 -24.39 3.56 -15.93
N ASP A 218 -24.06 4.83 -15.70
CA ASP A 218 -23.76 5.79 -16.76
C ASP A 218 -22.55 5.34 -17.61
N VAL A 219 -22.77 5.23 -18.92
CA VAL A 219 -21.78 4.77 -19.90
C VAL A 219 -20.49 5.61 -19.87
N ARG A 220 -20.60 6.92 -19.62
CA ARG A 220 -19.45 7.83 -19.56
C ARG A 220 -18.57 7.52 -18.36
N ILE A 221 -19.19 7.28 -17.20
CA ILE A 221 -18.49 6.90 -15.97
C ILE A 221 -17.92 5.49 -16.08
N LYS A 222 -18.61 4.55 -16.72
CA LYS A 222 -18.05 3.22 -17.05
C LYS A 222 -16.80 3.33 -17.90
N CYS A 223 -16.85 4.13 -18.97
CA CYS A 223 -15.72 4.34 -19.87
C CYS A 223 -14.52 4.92 -19.11
N LEU A 224 -14.75 5.94 -18.28
CA LEU A 224 -13.70 6.50 -17.43
C LEU A 224 -13.15 5.48 -16.43
N SER A 225 -14.02 4.71 -15.77
CA SER A 225 -13.63 3.64 -14.85
C SER A 225 -12.73 2.61 -15.54
N TYR A 226 -13.08 2.14 -16.74
CA TYR A 226 -12.24 1.23 -17.52
C TYR A 226 -10.87 1.84 -17.85
N LYS A 227 -10.83 3.10 -18.31
CA LYS A 227 -9.56 3.80 -18.60
C LYS A 227 -8.67 3.87 -17.36
N LEU A 228 -9.22 4.27 -16.21
CA LEU A 228 -8.48 4.41 -14.96
C LEU A 228 -8.00 3.05 -14.42
N LYS A 229 -8.85 2.03 -14.47
CA LYS A 229 -8.48 0.65 -14.10
C LYS A 229 -7.39 0.10 -15.01
N HIS A 230 -7.43 0.39 -16.31
CA HIS A 230 -6.38 0.01 -17.24
C HIS A 230 -5.04 0.69 -16.90
N ILE A 231 -5.04 1.99 -16.60
CA ILE A 231 -3.83 2.70 -16.13
C ILE A 231 -3.28 2.03 -14.87
N LEU A 232 -4.15 1.71 -13.91
CA LEU A 232 -3.74 1.09 -12.66
C LEU A 232 -3.25 -0.34 -12.86
N SER A 233 -3.92 -1.13 -13.71
CA SER A 233 -3.51 -2.48 -14.08
C SER A 233 -2.15 -2.47 -14.78
N ASN A 234 -1.87 -1.48 -15.62
CA ASN A 234 -0.55 -1.36 -16.26
C ASN A 234 0.55 -1.01 -15.26
N TRP A 235 0.21 -0.30 -14.18
CA TRP A 235 1.15 -0.02 -13.10
C TRP A 235 1.30 -1.18 -12.10
N MET A 236 0.20 -1.89 -11.79
CA MET A 236 0.16 -3.04 -10.89
C MET A 236 0.66 -4.33 -11.53
N ALA A 237 0.55 -4.43 -12.86
CA ALA A 237 1.28 -5.43 -13.61
C ALA A 237 2.75 -5.32 -13.20
N PRO A 238 3.46 -6.44 -12.99
CA PRO A 238 4.91 -6.40 -12.78
C PRO A 238 5.51 -5.53 -13.87
N GLY A 239 5.92 -4.33 -13.48
CA GLY A 239 6.07 -3.25 -14.43
C GLY A 239 7.19 -3.56 -15.42
N PRO A 240 7.05 -3.17 -16.69
CA PRO A 240 8.21 -2.81 -17.48
C PRO A 240 8.90 -1.64 -16.74
N GLY A 241 10.00 -1.92 -16.05
CA GLY A 241 10.95 -0.88 -15.70
C GLY A 241 11.29 -0.14 -17.00
N GLY A 242 11.30 1.20 -16.97
CA GLY A 242 11.67 2.00 -18.13
C GLY A 242 13.01 1.53 -18.69
N GLY A 243 12.94 0.78 -19.79
CA GLY A 243 14.07 0.03 -20.33
C GLY A 243 13.60 -1.14 -21.17
N VAL A 244 13.02 -0.84 -22.35
CA VAL A 244 12.77 -1.80 -23.43
C VAL A 244 11.71 -2.86 -23.09
N GLU A 245 10.85 -3.21 -24.05
CA GLU A 245 10.06 -4.44 -23.98
C GLU A 245 11.02 -5.64 -23.94
N LEU A 246 11.55 -5.96 -22.76
CA LEU A 246 12.28 -7.19 -22.58
C LEU A 246 11.27 -8.33 -22.60
N PRO A 247 11.50 -9.38 -23.41
CA PRO A 247 10.64 -10.54 -23.44
C PRO A 247 10.53 -11.14 -22.03
N PRO A 248 9.39 -11.78 -21.69
CA PRO A 248 9.23 -12.46 -20.40
C PRO A 248 10.41 -13.41 -20.17
N LEU A 249 10.97 -13.41 -18.97
CA LEU A 249 12.09 -14.28 -18.62
C LEU A 249 11.72 -15.74 -18.86
N ARG A 250 12.39 -16.37 -19.83
CA ARG A 250 12.19 -17.80 -20.14
C ARG A 250 13.06 -18.64 -19.23
N ALA A 251 12.63 -19.88 -18.98
CA ALA A 251 13.34 -20.85 -18.17
C ALA A 251 14.80 -21.06 -18.61
N VAL A 252 15.04 -21.00 -19.92
CA VAL A 252 16.35 -21.22 -20.53
C VAL A 252 17.31 -20.05 -20.36
N ASP A 253 16.80 -18.84 -20.13
CA ASP A 253 17.61 -17.62 -20.05
C ASP A 253 18.07 -17.36 -18.60
N VAL A 254 17.49 -18.05 -17.61
CA VAL A 254 17.75 -17.81 -16.17
C VAL A 254 19.23 -17.94 -15.81
N GLU A 255 19.96 -18.88 -16.41
CA GLU A 255 21.40 -19.05 -16.16
C GLU A 255 22.21 -17.85 -16.64
N ALA A 256 21.96 -17.39 -17.87
CA ALA A 256 22.66 -16.26 -18.46
C ALA A 256 22.31 -14.92 -17.76
N GLU A 257 21.05 -14.77 -17.35
CA GLU A 257 20.56 -13.57 -16.66
C GLU A 257 20.94 -13.53 -15.16
N SER A 258 21.38 -14.66 -14.59
CA SER A 258 21.75 -14.76 -13.18
C SER A 258 22.87 -13.81 -12.75
N GLN A 259 23.69 -13.36 -13.70
CA GLN A 259 24.74 -12.37 -13.46
C GLN A 259 24.20 -11.01 -12.99
N PHE A 260 22.96 -10.67 -13.35
CA PHE A 260 22.29 -9.43 -12.95
C PHE A 260 21.48 -9.58 -11.66
N PHE A 261 21.38 -10.79 -11.12
CA PHE A 261 20.60 -11.05 -9.92
C PHE A 261 21.31 -10.49 -8.68
N PRO A 262 20.56 -10.03 -7.67
CA PRO A 262 21.16 -9.65 -6.40
C PRO A 262 21.90 -10.85 -5.79
N PRO A 263 22.98 -10.64 -4.99
CA PRO A 263 23.83 -11.71 -4.50
C PRO A 263 23.08 -12.85 -3.80
N CYS A 264 22.00 -12.54 -3.09
CA CYS A 264 21.16 -13.54 -2.42
C CYS A 264 20.50 -14.50 -3.41
N MET A 265 19.97 -14.00 -4.53
CA MET A 265 19.29 -14.82 -5.54
C MET A 265 20.29 -15.50 -6.45
N LYS A 266 21.40 -14.83 -6.81
CA LYS A 266 22.50 -15.42 -7.56
C LYS A 266 23.04 -16.67 -6.85
N ASN A 267 23.31 -16.57 -5.55
CA ASN A 267 23.76 -17.72 -4.74
C ASN A 267 22.76 -18.89 -4.76
N LEU A 268 21.46 -18.63 -4.78
CA LEU A 268 20.44 -19.69 -4.90
C LEU A 268 20.46 -20.35 -6.29
N VAL A 269 20.65 -19.57 -7.35
CA VAL A 269 20.75 -20.05 -8.73
C VAL A 269 22.02 -20.87 -8.94
N ASP A 270 23.17 -20.38 -8.47
CA ASP A 270 24.46 -21.09 -8.55
C ASP A 270 24.40 -22.43 -7.80
N ARG A 271 23.80 -22.44 -6.61
CA ARG A 271 23.56 -23.68 -5.85
C ARG A 271 22.61 -24.63 -6.58
N LEU A 272 21.56 -24.10 -7.21
CA LEU A 272 20.63 -24.91 -7.97
C LEU A 272 21.30 -25.56 -9.17
N TYR A 273 22.15 -24.85 -9.92
CA TYR A 273 22.82 -25.45 -11.09
C TYR A 273 23.97 -26.40 -10.72
N SER A 274 24.61 -26.22 -9.57
CA SER A 274 25.66 -27.13 -9.09
C SER A 274 25.12 -28.43 -8.47
N VAL A 275 24.01 -28.33 -7.72
CA VAL A 275 23.48 -29.44 -6.90
C VAL A 275 22.16 -30.00 -7.43
N HIS A 276 21.49 -29.27 -8.30
CA HIS A 276 20.14 -29.53 -8.83
C HIS A 276 19.05 -29.62 -7.76
N ARG A 277 19.33 -29.20 -6.52
CA ARG A 277 18.39 -29.24 -5.40
C ARG A 277 18.51 -27.99 -4.53
N LEU A 278 17.37 -27.54 -4.03
CA LEU A 278 17.25 -26.45 -3.06
C LEU A 278 16.34 -26.86 -1.90
N ARG A 279 16.62 -26.32 -0.71
CA ARG A 279 15.77 -26.48 0.48
C ARG A 279 14.41 -25.79 0.30
N HIS A 280 13.43 -26.17 1.11
CA HIS A 280 12.05 -25.70 0.97
C HIS A 280 11.93 -24.16 0.91
N HIS A 281 12.52 -23.44 1.87
CA HIS A 281 12.47 -21.97 1.89
C HIS A 281 13.20 -21.34 0.71
N ALA A 282 14.38 -21.85 0.35
CA ALA A 282 15.13 -21.39 -0.82
C ALA A 282 14.35 -21.51 -2.13
N ARG A 283 13.58 -22.61 -2.30
CA ARG A 283 12.69 -22.76 -3.46
C ARG A 283 11.60 -21.71 -3.51
N ILE A 284 10.96 -21.42 -2.37
CA ILE A 284 9.90 -20.41 -2.29
C ILE A 284 10.47 -19.04 -2.62
N GLN A 285 11.61 -18.68 -2.03
CA GLN A 285 12.30 -17.41 -2.26
C GLN A 285 12.64 -17.23 -3.74
N LEU A 286 13.29 -18.21 -4.35
CA LEU A 286 13.67 -18.13 -5.76
C LEU A 286 12.44 -18.12 -6.69
N THR A 287 11.41 -18.92 -6.41
CA THR A 287 10.18 -18.95 -7.23
C THR A 287 9.45 -17.61 -7.20
N LEU A 288 9.33 -16.98 -6.03
CA LEU A 288 8.67 -15.69 -5.89
C LEU A 288 9.49 -14.57 -6.53
N PHE A 289 10.82 -14.63 -6.42
CA PHE A 289 11.71 -13.68 -7.11
C PHE A 289 11.57 -13.79 -8.64
N LEU A 290 11.64 -15.00 -9.20
CA LEU A 290 11.49 -15.24 -10.64
C LEU A 290 10.11 -14.75 -11.15
N LYS A 291 9.04 -14.99 -10.37
CA LYS A 291 7.71 -14.44 -10.64
C LYS A 291 7.71 -12.91 -10.67
N GLU A 292 8.37 -12.25 -9.71
CA GLU A 292 8.40 -10.79 -9.61
C GLU A 292 9.18 -10.12 -10.74
N ILE A 293 10.24 -10.75 -11.23
CA ILE A 293 11.02 -10.26 -12.39
C ILE A 293 10.38 -10.64 -13.74
N GLY A 294 9.15 -11.18 -13.73
CA GLY A 294 8.34 -11.36 -14.94
C GLY A 294 8.34 -12.76 -15.55
N MET A 295 8.80 -13.80 -14.84
CA MET A 295 8.69 -15.18 -15.33
C MET A 295 7.23 -15.67 -15.27
N PRO A 296 6.62 -16.06 -16.41
CA PRO A 296 5.26 -16.58 -16.42
C PRO A 296 5.19 -18.00 -15.86
N ILE A 297 4.01 -18.42 -15.40
CA ILE A 297 3.80 -19.70 -14.71
C ILE A 297 4.27 -20.92 -15.52
N TYR A 298 4.07 -20.93 -16.84
CA TYR A 298 4.45 -22.07 -17.68
C TYR A 298 5.99 -22.20 -17.76
N GLU A 299 6.71 -21.08 -17.86
CA GLU A 299 8.18 -21.04 -17.80
C GLU A 299 8.68 -21.45 -16.42
N ALA A 300 8.04 -21.01 -15.34
CA ALA A 300 8.41 -21.43 -13.98
C ALA A 300 8.25 -22.95 -13.78
N LEU A 301 7.16 -23.53 -14.28
CA LEU A 301 6.96 -24.98 -14.25
C LEU A 301 8.02 -25.72 -15.09
N GLN A 302 8.40 -25.17 -16.25
CA GLN A 302 9.44 -25.74 -17.11
C GLN A 302 10.82 -25.67 -16.45
N PHE A 303 11.18 -24.53 -15.85
CA PHE A 303 12.42 -24.30 -15.12
C PHE A 303 12.61 -25.28 -13.96
N TRP A 304 11.61 -25.39 -13.09
CA TRP A 304 11.71 -26.33 -11.96
C TRP A 304 11.70 -27.79 -12.42
N ARG A 305 10.98 -28.11 -13.51
CA ARG A 305 10.98 -29.44 -14.11
C ARG A 305 12.34 -29.82 -14.68
N SER A 306 13.02 -28.93 -15.41
CA SER A 306 14.32 -29.22 -16.01
C SER A 306 15.38 -29.49 -14.94
N GLU A 307 15.43 -28.67 -13.90
CA GLU A 307 16.43 -28.83 -12.83
C GLU A 307 16.15 -30.04 -11.93
N TYR A 308 14.90 -30.28 -11.52
CA TYR A 308 14.59 -31.37 -10.59
C TYR A 308 14.49 -32.74 -11.26
N SER A 309 14.55 -32.77 -12.60
CA SER A 309 14.71 -34.00 -13.38
C SER A 309 16.17 -34.43 -13.50
N LYS A 310 17.15 -33.55 -13.19
CA LYS A 310 18.57 -33.92 -13.16
C LYS A 310 18.90 -34.69 -11.89
N MET A 311 19.92 -35.55 -11.98
CA MET A 311 20.45 -36.31 -10.84
C MET A 311 21.09 -35.33 -9.86
N SER A 312 20.76 -35.43 -8.57
CA SER A 312 21.45 -34.62 -7.56
C SER A 312 22.85 -35.17 -7.35
N THR A 313 23.84 -34.29 -7.37
CA THR A 313 25.26 -34.59 -7.19
C THR A 313 25.67 -34.69 -5.72
N SER A 314 24.82 -34.25 -4.78
CA SER A 314 25.08 -34.30 -3.34
C SER A 314 24.18 -35.32 -2.65
N SER A 315 24.79 -36.37 -2.09
CA SER A 315 24.16 -37.34 -1.18
C SER A 315 23.97 -36.82 0.25
N GLU A 316 24.45 -35.61 0.57
CA GLU A 316 24.56 -35.10 1.95
C GLU A 316 23.35 -34.27 2.43
N ASP A 317 22.52 -33.71 1.54
CA ASP A 317 21.50 -32.71 1.92
C ASP A 317 20.08 -33.29 2.16
N GLY A 318 19.93 -34.62 2.27
CA GLY A 318 18.70 -35.32 2.70
C GLY A 318 17.46 -35.18 1.80
N CYS A 319 17.55 -34.45 0.68
CA CYS A 319 16.41 -34.15 -0.20
C CYS A 319 16.36 -35.08 -1.44
N HIS A 320 15.76 -36.27 -1.29
CA HIS A 320 15.62 -37.29 -2.36
C HIS A 320 14.49 -37.03 -3.36
N HIS A 321 13.94 -35.81 -3.42
CA HIS A 321 12.75 -35.55 -4.21
C HIS A 321 13.07 -35.37 -5.70
N HIS A 322 12.77 -36.40 -6.49
CA HIS A 322 12.84 -36.35 -7.95
C HIS A 322 11.53 -35.80 -8.55
N TRP A 323 11.63 -35.04 -9.65
CA TRP A 323 10.45 -34.43 -10.29
C TRP A 323 9.41 -35.47 -10.72
N GLN A 324 9.83 -36.61 -11.29
CA GLN A 324 8.90 -37.63 -11.80
C GLN A 324 8.01 -38.22 -10.69
N GLN A 325 8.54 -38.36 -9.47
CA GLN A 325 7.81 -38.95 -8.36
C GLN A 325 6.91 -37.94 -7.63
N ASN A 326 7.24 -36.64 -7.67
CA ASN A 326 6.57 -35.58 -6.89
C ASN A 326 5.98 -34.43 -7.75
N SER A 327 5.84 -34.64 -9.06
CA SER A 327 5.41 -33.62 -10.04
C SER A 327 4.11 -32.91 -9.66
N ARG A 328 3.11 -33.65 -9.15
CA ARG A 328 1.84 -33.09 -8.69
C ARG A 328 2.01 -32.10 -7.54
N ARG A 329 2.85 -32.44 -6.55
CA ARG A 329 3.10 -31.58 -5.38
C ARG A 329 3.84 -30.30 -5.77
N TYR A 330 4.81 -30.39 -6.67
CA TYR A 330 5.54 -29.22 -7.17
C TYR A 330 4.68 -28.31 -8.02
N THR A 331 3.91 -28.89 -8.93
CA THR A 331 2.98 -28.12 -9.79
C THR A 331 1.96 -27.36 -8.95
N TYR A 332 1.37 -28.03 -7.96
CA TYR A 332 0.43 -27.40 -7.02
C TYR A 332 1.08 -26.26 -6.23
N ASN A 333 2.28 -26.48 -5.68
CA ASN A 333 2.99 -25.46 -4.90
C ASN A 333 3.34 -24.22 -5.73
N ILE A 334 3.86 -24.40 -6.96
CA ILE A 334 4.20 -23.30 -7.85
C ILE A 334 2.93 -22.53 -8.25
N ARG A 335 1.86 -23.22 -8.64
CA ARG A 335 0.57 -22.57 -8.95
C ARG A 335 0.01 -21.79 -7.76
N HIS A 336 0.14 -22.32 -6.55
CA HIS A 336 -0.27 -21.65 -5.33
C HIS A 336 0.54 -20.37 -5.07
N LEU A 337 1.87 -20.38 -5.26
CA LEU A 337 2.71 -19.16 -5.16
C LEU A 337 2.37 -18.11 -6.22
N TYR A 338 1.86 -18.53 -7.38
CA TYR A 338 1.32 -17.65 -8.42
C TYR A 338 -0.14 -17.22 -8.16
N GLY A 339 -0.77 -17.66 -7.06
CA GLY A 339 -2.14 -17.30 -6.70
C GLY A 339 -3.24 -18.03 -7.48
N LEU A 340 -2.89 -19.11 -8.20
CA LEU A 340 -3.81 -19.87 -9.06
C LEU A 340 -4.51 -21.03 -8.35
N GLU A 341 -4.13 -21.35 -7.11
CA GLU A 341 -4.65 -22.47 -6.31
C GLU A 341 -4.83 -22.03 -4.84
N GLY A 342 -5.69 -22.71 -4.07
CA GLY A 342 -5.94 -22.39 -2.65
C GLY A 342 -6.74 -21.11 -2.42
N SER A 343 -6.40 -20.31 -1.40
CA SER A 343 -7.06 -19.04 -1.06
C SER A 343 -6.86 -17.90 -2.07
N LYS A 344 -6.22 -18.18 -3.23
CA LYS A 344 -5.91 -17.21 -4.29
C LYS A 344 -5.16 -15.96 -3.81
N VAL A 345 -4.34 -16.12 -2.78
CA VAL A 345 -3.49 -15.04 -2.25
C VAL A 345 -2.34 -14.80 -3.21
N ASN A 346 -2.16 -13.55 -3.64
CA ASN A 346 -1.01 -13.16 -4.46
C ASN A 346 0.24 -13.06 -3.58
N TYR A 347 0.95 -14.17 -3.39
CA TYR A 347 2.22 -14.20 -2.64
C TYR A 347 3.25 -13.28 -3.28
N LYS A 348 3.79 -12.35 -2.48
CA LYS A 348 4.85 -11.42 -2.88
C LYS A 348 6.22 -11.98 -2.51
N GLY A 349 7.24 -11.62 -3.26
CA GLY A 349 8.63 -11.89 -2.96
C GLY A 349 9.07 -11.25 -1.65
N HIS A 350 10.12 -11.82 -1.06
CA HIS A 350 10.65 -11.34 0.20
C HIS A 350 11.45 -10.06 -0.01
N CYS A 351 11.21 -9.05 0.83
CA CYS A 351 12.07 -7.87 0.85
C CYS A 351 13.44 -8.19 1.47
N CYS A 352 14.45 -7.38 1.15
CA CYS A 352 15.83 -7.59 1.64
C CYS A 352 15.89 -7.73 3.18
N LEU A 353 15.11 -6.93 3.91
CA LEU A 353 15.05 -6.99 5.37
C LEU A 353 14.53 -8.36 5.86
N SER A 354 13.49 -8.90 5.21
CA SER A 354 12.95 -10.23 5.54
C SER A 354 13.98 -11.32 5.29
N LEU A 355 14.72 -11.26 4.19
CA LEU A 355 15.77 -12.24 3.88
C LEU A 355 16.90 -12.18 4.91
N GLN A 356 17.38 -10.98 5.25
CA GLN A 356 18.47 -10.79 6.21
C GLN A 356 18.14 -11.33 7.61
N VAL A 357 16.90 -11.14 8.08
CA VAL A 357 16.46 -11.69 9.38
C VAL A 357 16.44 -13.22 9.36
N ILE A 358 15.98 -13.83 8.26
CA ILE A 358 15.94 -15.30 8.10
C ILE A 358 17.35 -15.90 8.07
N PHE A 359 18.30 -15.25 7.39
CA PHE A 359 19.69 -15.70 7.34
C PHE A 359 20.39 -15.62 8.72
N LEU A 360 20.06 -14.62 9.54
CA LEU A 360 20.63 -14.50 10.89
C LEU A 360 20.14 -15.60 11.84
N THR A 361 18.89 -16.06 11.67
CA THR A 361 18.35 -17.17 12.47
C THR A 361 18.94 -18.53 12.09
N ASP A 362 19.28 -18.75 10.81
CA ASP A 362 19.90 -20.02 10.37
C ASP A 362 21.37 -20.14 10.82
N ILE A 363 22.11 -19.02 10.95
CA ILE A 363 23.52 -19.01 11.42
C ILE A 363 23.61 -19.33 12.92
N GLN A 364 22.60 -18.95 13.72
CA GLN A 364 22.57 -19.28 15.15
C GLN A 364 22.28 -20.75 15.45
N ILE A 365 21.77 -21.51 14.47
CA ILE A 365 21.46 -22.94 14.64
C ILE A 365 22.64 -23.84 14.22
N SER A 366 23.56 -23.35 13.37
CA SER A 366 24.72 -24.13 12.93
C SER A 366 25.98 -23.95 13.79
N THR A 367 25.88 -23.23 14.92
CA THR A 367 27.01 -22.94 15.82
C THR A 367 26.87 -23.58 17.21
N HIS A 368 25.99 -24.58 17.33
CA HIS A 368 25.85 -25.42 18.52
C HIS A 368 26.01 -26.90 18.21
#